data_AF-A0A1A8SI43-F1
#
_entry.id   AF-A0A1A8SI43-F1
#
_cell.length_a   1.000
_cell.length_b   1.000
_cell.length_c   1.000
_cell.angle_alpha   90.00
_cell.angle_beta   90.00
_cell.angle_gamma   90.00
#
_symmetry.space_group_name_H-M   'P 1'
#
loop_
_entity.id
_entity.type
_entity.pdbx_description
1 polymer ?
#
loop_
_entity_poly.entity_id
_entity_poly.type
_entity_poly.pdbx_seq_one_letter_code
_entity_poly.pdbx_strand_id
1 'polypeptide(L)'
;FSTLDIQLRACLDSEVYDLFHKKLTEHALMKDPKFLWCCHCDSGFINDGNQLKVTCPSCRKSFCSQCKKPWEPQHQDVSCEEFQRWKRDNDPEYQRQGLAGYLRDNGINCPQCNFQYALTKGGCMHFSCSQCRYQFCSGCNNPYHKTVCKTPRCTYNGLHAHHPRDCLFYLRDWDAPRLQQLLQRSGVGFNTDPSNGTQTDACGVMEQKDEAGQQVDSPCGVATQPGQAGLCDKHYREYLVSLVNDHTLDPAVLYDTGELVRACERYLGESARGDGEDDNVYGARLLKKILEVPLGEKVPRNK
;
A
#
# COMPACT_ATOMS: atom_id res chain seq x y z
N PHE A 1 32.50 5.32 -6.82
CA PHE A 1 32.58 5.52 -5.37
C PHE A 1 34.01 5.40 -4.83
N SER A 2 34.83 4.46 -5.32
CA SER A 2 36.20 4.21 -4.87
C SER A 2 37.14 5.43 -4.86
N THR A 3 37.04 6.35 -5.82
CA THR A 3 37.85 7.59 -5.86
C THR A 3 37.31 8.72 -4.97
N LEU A 4 35.99 8.80 -4.79
CA LEU A 4 35.32 9.81 -3.96
C LEU A 4 35.44 9.50 -2.47
N ASP A 5 35.50 8.21 -2.12
CA ASP A 5 35.66 7.72 -0.75
C ASP A 5 36.88 8.31 -0.01
N ILE A 6 38.03 8.32 -0.69
CA ILE A 6 39.30 8.84 -0.17
C ILE A 6 39.18 10.33 0.18
N GLN A 7 38.47 11.10 -0.65
CA GLN A 7 38.24 12.53 -0.44
C GLN A 7 37.23 12.78 0.68
N LEU A 8 36.14 12.01 0.72
CA LEU A 8 35.11 12.13 1.76
C LEU A 8 35.66 11.78 3.15
N ARG A 9 36.55 10.78 3.25
CA ARG A 9 37.20 10.42 4.51
C ARG A 9 38.02 11.55 5.12
N ALA A 10 38.63 12.38 4.27
CA ALA A 10 39.48 13.50 4.71
C ALA A 10 38.67 14.76 5.05
N CYS A 11 37.42 14.86 4.58
CA CYS A 11 36.63 16.09 4.65
C CYS A 11 35.36 15.99 5.50
N LEU A 12 34.94 14.79 5.90
CA LEU A 12 33.74 14.56 6.72
C LEU A 12 34.12 14.19 8.15
N ASP A 13 33.28 14.59 9.10
CA ASP A 13 33.35 14.09 10.47
C ASP A 13 33.12 12.57 10.51
N SER A 14 33.73 11.90 11.50
CA SER A 14 33.69 10.43 11.61
C SER A 14 32.26 9.88 11.56
N GLU A 15 31.32 10.49 12.29
CA GLU A 15 29.93 10.04 12.32
C GLU A 15 29.23 10.15 10.96
N VAL A 16 29.53 11.22 10.21
CA VAL A 16 28.95 11.45 8.88
C VAL A 16 29.56 10.49 7.86
N TYR A 17 30.87 10.24 7.97
CA TYR A 17 31.56 9.27 7.13
C TYR A 17 31.08 7.84 7.38
N ASP A 18 30.89 7.45 8.64
CA ASP A 18 30.36 6.14 9.02
C ASP A 18 28.91 5.96 8.52
N LEU A 19 28.08 7.01 8.60
CA LEU A 19 26.75 7.01 8.02
C LEU A 19 26.78 6.86 6.50
N PHE A 20 27.70 7.56 5.81
CA PHE A 20 27.89 7.43 4.37
C PHE A 20 28.25 5.98 3.98
N HIS A 21 29.23 5.38 4.66
CA HIS A 21 29.64 3.99 4.43
C HIS A 21 28.52 2.99 4.71
N LYS A 22 27.79 3.19 5.82
CA LYS A 22 26.62 2.39 6.15
C LYS A 22 25.60 2.44 5.01
N LYS A 23 25.23 3.64 4.54
CA LYS A 23 24.23 3.79 3.47
C LYS A 23 24.70 3.25 2.13
N LEU A 24 25.99 3.41 1.79
CA LEU A 24 26.56 2.83 0.57
C LEU A 24 26.53 1.29 0.62
N THR A 25 26.88 0.72 1.77
CA THR A 25 26.84 -0.74 2.00
C THR A 25 25.41 -1.25 1.92
N GLU A 26 24.47 -0.63 2.64
CA GLU A 26 23.04 -0.96 2.56
C GLU A 26 22.53 -0.90 1.12
N HIS A 27 22.88 0.15 0.35
CA HIS A 27 22.47 0.29 -1.04
C HIS A 27 23.04 -0.82 -1.95
N ALA A 28 24.27 -1.27 -1.70
CA ALA A 28 24.84 -2.41 -2.42
C ALA A 28 24.12 -3.72 -2.07
N LEU A 29 23.81 -3.92 -0.78
CA LEU A 29 23.16 -5.13 -0.26
C LEU A 29 21.67 -5.22 -0.61
N MET A 30 20.97 -4.09 -0.80
CA MET A 30 19.53 -4.04 -1.16
C MET A 30 19.17 -4.83 -2.42
N LYS A 31 20.16 -5.17 -3.27
CA LYS A 31 19.95 -5.97 -4.48
C LYS A 31 19.90 -7.47 -4.20
N ASP A 32 20.34 -7.90 -3.03
CA ASP A 32 20.36 -9.30 -2.63
C ASP A 32 18.95 -9.72 -2.16
N PRO A 33 18.40 -10.86 -2.65
CA PRO A 33 17.07 -11.33 -2.25
C PRO A 33 16.96 -11.66 -0.76
N LYS A 34 18.09 -11.90 -0.06
CA LYS A 34 18.12 -12.16 1.38
C LYS A 34 18.21 -10.90 2.24
N PHE A 35 18.27 -9.72 1.62
CA PHE A 35 18.35 -8.46 2.35
C PHE A 35 17.04 -8.15 3.09
N LEU A 36 17.17 -7.77 4.37
CA LEU A 36 16.06 -7.35 5.22
C LEU A 36 16.33 -6.00 5.86
N TRP A 37 15.29 -5.17 5.90
CA TRP A 37 15.22 -4.02 6.80
C TRP A 37 14.75 -4.44 8.18
N CYS A 38 15.38 -3.91 9.23
CA CYS A 38 14.86 -4.03 10.57
C CYS A 38 13.58 -3.19 10.73
N CYS A 39 12.54 -3.74 11.36
CA CYS A 39 11.32 -2.99 11.68
C CYS A 39 11.43 -2.11 12.94
N HIS A 40 12.57 -2.17 13.65
CA HIS A 40 12.80 -1.43 14.90
C HIS A 40 13.77 -0.26 14.74
N CYS A 41 14.57 -0.25 13.66
CA CYS A 41 15.56 0.80 13.38
C CYS A 41 15.89 0.84 11.89
N ASP A 42 16.59 1.88 11.43
CA ASP A 42 16.90 2.11 10.01
C ASP A 42 18.10 1.33 9.48
N SER A 43 18.33 0.11 9.99
CA SER A 43 19.47 -0.72 9.59
C SER A 43 19.04 -1.88 8.70
N GLY A 44 19.77 -2.07 7.61
CA GLY A 44 19.59 -3.19 6.67
C GLY A 44 20.70 -4.24 6.81
N PHE A 45 20.36 -5.51 6.63
CA PHE A 45 21.32 -6.62 6.74
C PHE A 45 20.89 -7.83 5.90
N ILE A 46 21.84 -8.74 5.61
CA ILE A 46 21.56 -10.01 4.93
C ILE A 46 21.12 -11.04 5.96
N ASN A 47 19.98 -11.68 5.72
CA ASN A 47 19.49 -12.78 6.53
C ASN A 47 19.73 -14.12 5.81
N ASP A 48 20.78 -14.84 6.20
CA ASP A 48 21.10 -16.15 5.65
C ASP A 48 20.26 -17.30 6.22
N GLY A 49 19.48 -17.06 7.27
CA GLY A 49 18.61 -18.06 7.88
C GLY A 49 17.21 -18.09 7.27
N ASN A 50 16.66 -19.29 7.06
CA ASN A 50 15.26 -19.48 6.63
C ASN A 50 14.26 -19.46 7.81
N GLN A 51 14.62 -18.83 8.93
CA GLN A 51 13.77 -18.74 10.11
C GLN A 51 12.81 -17.57 10.01
N LEU A 52 11.58 -17.75 10.52
CA LEU A 52 10.61 -16.67 10.67
C LEU A 52 11.12 -15.61 11.64
N LYS A 53 11.68 -16.02 12.79
CA LYS A 53 12.28 -15.10 13.74
C LYS A 53 13.67 -14.70 13.30
N VAL A 54 13.89 -13.40 13.08
CA VAL A 54 15.21 -12.82 12.80
C VAL A 54 15.56 -11.78 13.86
N THR A 55 16.85 -11.63 14.15
CA THR A 55 17.35 -10.67 15.14
C THR A 55 18.26 -9.66 14.46
N CYS A 56 17.94 -8.37 14.58
CA CYS A 56 18.73 -7.32 13.98
C CYS A 56 20.13 -7.26 14.60
N PRO A 57 21.22 -7.28 13.81
CA PRO A 57 22.58 -7.16 14.34
C PRO A 57 22.83 -5.82 15.05
N SER A 58 22.18 -4.74 14.60
CA SER A 58 22.40 -3.38 15.08
C SER A 58 21.64 -3.09 16.39
N CYS A 59 20.33 -3.33 16.45
CA CYS A 59 19.52 -3.00 17.63
C CYS A 59 19.21 -4.19 18.53
N ARG A 60 19.59 -5.42 18.13
CA ARG A 60 19.41 -6.68 18.87
C ARG A 60 17.95 -7.08 19.15
N LYS A 61 16.96 -6.34 18.62
CA LYS A 61 15.54 -6.70 18.67
C LYS A 61 15.18 -7.70 17.58
N SER A 62 14.22 -8.58 17.88
CA SER A 62 13.74 -9.59 16.93
C SER A 62 12.46 -9.16 16.22
N PHE A 63 12.28 -9.63 14.99
CA PHE A 63 11.10 -9.40 14.17
C PHE A 63 10.86 -10.59 13.24
N CYS A 64 9.67 -10.65 12.63
CA CYS A 64 9.33 -11.68 11.66
C CYS A 64 9.94 -11.33 10.28
N SER A 65 10.65 -12.27 9.66
CA SER A 65 11.26 -12.10 8.34
C SER A 65 10.24 -12.05 7.20
N GLN A 66 9.00 -12.46 7.42
CA GLN A 66 7.92 -12.41 6.43
C GLN A 66 7.02 -11.19 6.63
N CYS A 67 6.25 -11.13 7.73
CA CYS A 67 5.32 -10.02 7.97
C CYS A 67 6.01 -8.72 8.43
N LYS A 68 7.33 -8.77 8.71
CA LYS A 68 8.15 -7.63 9.14
C LYS A 68 7.68 -6.95 10.42
N LYS A 69 6.88 -7.63 11.25
CA LYS A 69 6.41 -7.11 12.55
C LYS A 69 7.34 -7.52 13.70
N PRO A 70 7.38 -6.74 14.80
CA PRO A 70 8.04 -7.15 16.04
C PRO A 70 7.71 -8.59 16.43
N TRP A 71 8.73 -9.35 16.84
CA TRP A 71 8.53 -10.75 17.17
C TRP A 71 7.90 -10.90 18.55
N GLU A 72 6.79 -11.62 18.63
CA GLU A 72 6.14 -12.02 19.88
C GLU A 72 6.17 -13.55 20.03
N PRO A 73 6.27 -14.11 21.25
CA PRO A 73 6.27 -15.55 21.48
C PRO A 73 5.07 -16.27 20.84
N GLN A 74 3.92 -15.61 20.76
CA GLN A 74 2.68 -16.13 20.16
C GLN A 74 2.78 -16.28 18.63
N HIS A 75 3.78 -15.69 17.98
CA HIS A 75 4.07 -15.91 16.57
C HIS A 75 4.90 -17.18 16.32
N GLN A 76 5.37 -17.84 17.39
CA GLN A 76 6.11 -19.09 17.27
C GLN A 76 5.21 -20.18 16.67
N ASP A 77 5.73 -20.86 15.65
CA ASP A 77 5.11 -22.02 14.99
C ASP A 77 3.71 -21.79 14.38
N VAL A 78 3.31 -20.53 14.19
CA VAL A 78 2.07 -20.14 13.49
C VAL A 78 2.37 -19.26 12.29
N SER A 79 1.47 -19.26 11.31
CA SER A 79 1.61 -18.39 10.14
C SER A 79 1.45 -16.92 10.50
N CYS A 80 1.94 -16.03 9.63
CA CYS A 80 1.75 -14.58 9.78
C CYS A 80 0.26 -14.21 9.86
N GLU A 81 -0.59 -14.90 9.11
CA GLU A 81 -2.05 -14.68 9.11
C GLU A 81 -2.70 -15.14 10.41
N GLU A 82 -2.31 -16.31 10.93
CA GLU A 82 -2.80 -16.85 12.20
C GLU A 82 -2.41 -15.95 13.36
N PHE A 83 -1.14 -15.50 13.39
CA PHE A 83 -0.68 -14.54 14.39
C PHE A 83 -1.45 -13.21 14.30
N GLN A 84 -1.66 -12.69 13.09
CA GLN A 84 -2.43 -11.45 12.91
C GLN A 84 -3.89 -11.60 13.35
N ARG A 85 -4.51 -12.74 13.08
CA ARG A 85 -5.86 -13.06 13.56
C ARG A 85 -5.89 -13.13 15.08
N TRP A 86 -4.93 -13.82 15.68
CA TRP A 86 -4.79 -13.88 17.13
C TRP A 86 -4.67 -12.48 17.75
N LYS A 87 -3.84 -11.59 17.17
CA LYS A 87 -3.72 -10.18 17.62
C LYS A 87 -5.07 -9.45 17.58
N ARG A 88 -5.84 -9.61 16.50
CA ARG A 88 -7.20 -9.01 16.39
C ARG A 88 -8.13 -9.46 17.52
N ASP A 89 -8.09 -10.74 17.84
CA ASP A 89 -9.05 -11.35 18.75
C ASP A 89 -8.64 -11.24 20.22
N ASN A 90 -7.34 -11.05 20.51
CA ASN A 90 -6.80 -11.19 21.87
C ASN A 90 -5.99 -9.99 22.37
N ASP A 91 -5.52 -9.08 21.51
CA ASP A 91 -4.72 -7.92 21.93
C ASP A 91 -5.63 -6.70 22.21
N PRO A 92 -5.78 -6.25 23.48
CA PRO A 92 -6.62 -5.11 23.82
C PRO A 92 -6.14 -3.79 23.20
N GLU A 93 -4.83 -3.64 22.94
CA GLU A 93 -4.28 -2.47 22.27
C GLU A 93 -4.64 -2.49 20.78
N TYR A 94 -4.52 -3.65 20.14
CA TYR A 94 -4.95 -3.83 18.75
C TYR A 94 -6.46 -3.55 18.60
N GLN A 95 -7.27 -4.09 19.51
CA GLN A 95 -8.72 -3.86 19.55
C GLN A 95 -9.07 -2.38 19.79
N ARG A 96 -8.30 -1.69 20.65
CA ARG A 96 -8.46 -0.25 20.89
C ARG A 96 -8.12 0.59 19.66
N GLN A 97 -7.08 0.20 18.92
CA GLN A 97 -6.69 0.85 17.66
C GLN A 97 -7.70 0.54 16.53
N GLY A 98 -8.42 -0.56 16.61
CA GLY A 98 -9.48 -0.93 15.67
C GLY A 98 -8.99 -0.94 14.22
N LEU A 99 -9.79 -0.38 13.31
CA LEU A 99 -9.43 -0.28 11.89
C LEU A 99 -8.25 0.66 11.61
N ALA A 100 -7.91 1.58 12.51
CA ALA A 100 -6.71 2.41 12.35
C ALA A 100 -5.43 1.57 12.46
N GLY A 101 -5.40 0.59 13.38
CA GLY A 101 -4.34 -0.40 13.47
C GLY A 101 -4.26 -1.26 12.22
N TYR A 102 -5.42 -1.70 11.69
CA TYR A 102 -5.49 -2.45 10.44
C TYR A 102 -4.89 -1.68 9.24
N LEU A 103 -5.23 -0.40 9.08
CA LEU A 103 -4.71 0.42 7.99
C LEU A 103 -3.21 0.67 8.12
N ARG A 104 -2.71 0.90 9.33
CA ARG A 104 -1.27 1.04 9.59
C ARG A 104 -0.51 -0.26 9.28
N ASP A 105 -1.06 -1.39 9.67
CA ASP A 105 -0.47 -2.71 9.42
C ASP A 105 -0.48 -3.06 7.92
N ASN A 106 -1.47 -2.58 7.18
CA ASN A 106 -1.56 -2.60 5.71
C ASN A 106 -0.86 -1.40 5.05
N GLY A 107 0.17 -0.89 5.73
CA GLY A 107 0.92 0.29 5.30
C GLY A 107 1.69 0.11 4.00
N ILE A 108 2.58 1.06 3.72
CA ILE A 108 3.25 1.15 2.43
C ILE A 108 4.54 0.34 2.46
N ASN A 109 4.68 -0.62 1.54
CA ASN A 109 5.94 -1.32 1.29
C ASN A 109 6.57 -0.79 0.00
N CYS A 110 7.81 -0.32 0.08
CA CYS A 110 8.50 0.12 -1.14
C CYS A 110 8.79 -1.09 -2.04
N PRO A 111 8.27 -1.15 -3.28
CA PRO A 111 8.45 -2.30 -4.16
C PRO A 111 9.89 -2.45 -4.69
N GLN A 112 10.75 -1.44 -4.47
CA GLN A 112 12.13 -1.44 -4.93
C GLN A 112 13.11 -1.91 -3.87
N CYS A 113 12.87 -1.61 -2.60
CA CYS A 113 13.81 -1.93 -1.50
C CYS A 113 13.16 -2.63 -0.31
N ASN A 114 11.86 -2.91 -0.37
CA ASN A 114 11.07 -3.58 0.67
C ASN A 114 11.10 -2.89 2.05
N PHE A 115 11.46 -1.60 2.10
CA PHE A 115 11.30 -0.82 3.32
C PHE A 115 9.81 -0.62 3.60
N GLN A 116 9.39 -0.95 4.82
CA GLN A 116 8.02 -0.83 5.28
C GLN A 116 7.81 0.49 6.02
N TYR A 117 6.75 1.19 5.66
CA TYR A 117 6.28 2.39 6.33
C TYR A 117 5.01 2.05 7.10
N ALA A 118 4.99 2.34 8.39
CA ALA A 118 3.78 2.28 9.23
C ALA A 118 2.87 3.49 8.98
N LEU A 119 2.60 3.79 7.70
CA LEU A 119 1.81 4.92 7.23
C LEU A 119 0.62 4.41 6.45
N THR A 120 -0.52 5.07 6.61
CA THR A 120 -1.66 4.86 5.71
C THR A 120 -1.36 5.43 4.33
N LYS A 121 -2.09 4.95 3.31
CA LYS A 121 -1.88 5.39 1.93
C LYS A 121 -2.31 6.84 1.74
N GLY A 122 -3.21 7.33 2.59
CA GLY A 122 -3.55 8.74 2.68
C GLY A 122 -4.20 9.28 1.41
N GLY A 123 -4.13 10.60 1.20
CA GLY A 123 -4.81 11.28 0.10
C GLY A 123 -3.97 11.40 -1.18
N CYS A 124 -2.64 11.40 -1.03
CA CYS A 124 -1.71 11.44 -2.15
C CYS A 124 -1.22 10.01 -2.44
N MET A 125 -1.48 9.52 -3.65
CA MET A 125 -1.00 8.19 -4.05
C MET A 125 0.46 8.21 -4.49
N HIS A 126 1.05 9.37 -4.74
CA HIS A 126 2.47 9.49 -5.09
C HIS A 126 3.32 9.36 -3.83
N PHE A 127 4.08 8.28 -3.75
CA PHE A 127 4.97 8.01 -2.63
C PHE A 127 6.43 8.00 -3.09
N SER A 128 7.30 8.67 -2.33
CA SER A 128 8.75 8.68 -2.55
C SER A 128 9.45 7.97 -1.40
N CYS A 129 10.07 6.82 -1.67
CA CYS A 129 10.78 6.06 -0.63
C CYS A 129 11.96 6.88 -0.06
N SER A 130 12.01 7.07 1.25
CA SER A 130 13.12 7.73 1.96
C SER A 130 14.45 6.98 1.83
N GLN A 131 14.43 5.64 1.72
CA GLN A 131 15.65 4.83 1.66
C GLN A 131 16.26 4.75 0.25
N CYS A 132 15.46 4.48 -0.78
CA CYS A 132 15.96 4.27 -2.15
C CYS A 132 15.54 5.33 -3.17
N ARG A 133 14.73 6.32 -2.75
CA ARG A 133 14.20 7.41 -3.61
C ARG A 133 13.31 6.96 -4.78
N TYR A 134 12.97 5.67 -4.84
CA TYR A 134 12.00 5.15 -5.80
C TYR A 134 10.64 5.80 -5.59
N GLN A 135 10.01 6.22 -6.69
CA GLN A 135 8.72 6.90 -6.69
C GLN A 135 7.65 6.00 -7.29
N PHE A 136 6.58 5.75 -6.53
CA PHE A 136 5.57 4.77 -6.89
C PHE A 136 4.20 5.13 -6.33
N CYS A 137 3.17 4.46 -6.84
CA CYS A 137 1.82 4.56 -6.32
C CYS A 137 1.67 3.73 -5.04
N SER A 138 1.30 4.35 -3.91
CA SER A 138 1.03 3.63 -2.65
C SER A 138 -0.14 2.64 -2.74
N GLY A 139 -1.03 2.80 -3.71
CA GLY A 139 -2.17 1.92 -3.96
C GLY A 139 -1.87 0.69 -4.82
N CYS A 140 -1.03 0.80 -5.85
CA CYS A 140 -0.76 -0.30 -6.79
C CYS A 140 0.72 -0.63 -7.04
N ASN A 141 1.65 0.05 -6.35
CA ASN A 141 3.10 -0.10 -6.50
C ASN A 141 3.68 0.15 -7.91
N ASN A 142 2.87 0.64 -8.85
CA ASN A 142 3.37 1.04 -10.16
C ASN A 142 4.26 2.28 -10.07
N PRO A 143 5.33 2.36 -10.88
CA PRO A 143 6.26 3.49 -10.88
C PRO A 143 5.57 4.78 -11.29
N TYR A 144 6.04 5.90 -10.72
CA TYR A 144 5.82 7.21 -11.30
C TYR A 144 6.88 7.54 -12.36
N HIS A 145 6.43 8.01 -13.50
CA HIS A 145 7.24 8.49 -14.62
C HIS A 145 7.39 10.00 -14.53
N LYS A 146 8.63 10.50 -14.58
CA LYS A 146 8.94 11.95 -14.51
C LYS A 146 9.11 12.60 -15.89
N THR A 147 9.39 11.81 -16.91
CA THR A 147 9.68 12.26 -18.27
C THR A 147 9.00 11.34 -19.28
N VAL A 148 9.76 10.56 -20.05
CA VAL A 148 9.24 9.68 -21.10
C VAL A 148 8.61 8.45 -20.47
N CYS A 149 7.30 8.32 -20.66
CA CYS A 149 6.58 7.10 -20.33
C CYS A 149 6.68 6.09 -21.46
N LYS A 150 7.12 4.87 -21.12
CA LYS A 150 7.24 3.77 -22.08
C LYS A 150 5.95 2.96 -22.22
N THR A 151 4.91 3.30 -21.46
CA THR A 151 3.62 2.60 -21.55
C THR A 151 3.03 2.86 -22.93
N PRO A 152 2.60 1.80 -23.65
CA PRO A 152 1.97 1.95 -24.95
C PRO A 152 0.84 2.97 -24.91
N ARG A 153 0.79 3.85 -25.93
CA ARG A 153 -0.25 4.88 -26.10
C ARG A 153 -0.27 5.98 -25.03
N CYS A 154 0.70 6.02 -24.10
CA CYS A 154 0.84 7.17 -23.23
C CYS A 154 1.49 8.34 -23.97
N THR A 155 0.80 9.49 -24.03
CA THR A 155 1.30 10.74 -24.62
C THR A 155 1.57 11.81 -23.56
N TYR A 156 1.38 11.50 -22.28
CA TYR A 156 1.50 12.44 -21.19
C TYR A 156 2.97 12.63 -20.77
N ASN A 157 3.42 13.87 -20.75
CA ASN A 157 4.83 14.24 -20.51
C ASN A 157 5.11 14.76 -19.09
N GLY A 158 4.11 14.78 -18.21
CA GLY A 158 4.25 15.20 -16.82
C GLY A 158 4.49 14.04 -15.85
N LEU A 159 4.58 14.35 -14.56
CA LEU A 159 4.66 13.34 -13.50
C LEU A 159 3.36 12.51 -13.45
N HIS A 160 3.42 11.22 -13.74
CA HIS A 160 2.24 10.34 -13.72
C HIS A 160 2.58 8.87 -13.46
N ALA A 161 1.57 8.08 -13.10
CA ALA A 161 1.65 6.63 -13.03
C ALA A 161 0.47 6.01 -13.79
N HIS A 162 0.62 4.76 -14.21
CA HIS A 162 -0.47 3.98 -14.78
C HIS A 162 -1.07 3.10 -13.70
N HIS A 163 -2.36 3.23 -13.44
CA HIS A 163 -3.04 2.51 -12.39
C HIS A 163 -3.93 1.41 -12.99
N PRO A 164 -3.96 0.19 -12.41
CA PRO A 164 -4.97 -0.79 -12.75
C PRO A 164 -6.33 -0.37 -12.15
N ARG A 165 -7.42 -0.96 -12.66
CA ARG A 165 -8.79 -0.55 -12.30
C ARG A 165 -9.18 -0.80 -10.85
N ASP A 166 -8.50 -1.72 -10.17
CA ASP A 166 -8.65 -2.03 -8.74
C ASP A 166 -7.72 -1.19 -7.83
N CYS A 167 -6.94 -0.26 -8.38
CA CYS A 167 -6.11 0.61 -7.58
C CYS A 167 -6.94 1.59 -6.75
N LEU A 168 -6.51 1.84 -5.50
CA LEU A 168 -7.04 2.91 -4.65
C LEU A 168 -7.06 4.28 -5.34
N PHE A 169 -6.15 4.55 -6.28
CA PHE A 169 -6.16 5.79 -7.08
C PHE A 169 -7.51 6.05 -7.77
N TYR A 170 -8.16 5.01 -8.30
CA TYR A 170 -9.49 5.10 -8.91
C TYR A 170 -10.60 4.81 -7.90
N LEU A 171 -10.45 3.75 -7.11
CA LEU A 171 -11.53 3.31 -6.21
C LEU A 171 -11.83 4.28 -5.07
N ARG A 172 -10.89 5.17 -4.72
CA ARG A 172 -11.16 6.26 -3.77
C ARG A 172 -12.17 7.28 -4.29
N ASP A 173 -12.46 7.32 -5.59
CA ASP A 173 -13.46 8.23 -6.17
C ASP A 173 -14.87 7.63 -6.11
N TRP A 174 -15.00 6.32 -5.83
CA TRP A 174 -16.29 5.72 -5.50
C TRP A 174 -16.74 6.16 -4.11
N ASP A 175 -18.04 6.20 -3.91
CA ASP A 175 -18.61 6.36 -2.57
C ASP A 175 -18.52 5.03 -1.79
N ALA A 176 -18.62 5.12 -0.46
CA ALA A 176 -18.60 3.94 0.38
C ALA A 176 -19.72 2.92 0.04
N PRO A 177 -20.98 3.34 -0.23
CA PRO A 177 -22.04 2.40 -0.62
C PRO A 177 -21.71 1.55 -1.86
N ARG A 178 -21.11 2.13 -2.91
CA ARG A 178 -20.74 1.38 -4.11
C ARG A 178 -19.60 0.39 -3.85
N LEU A 179 -18.63 0.74 -3.02
CA LEU A 179 -17.57 -0.18 -2.58
C LEU A 179 -18.15 -1.33 -1.74
N GLN A 180 -19.08 -1.02 -0.82
CA GLN A 180 -19.80 -2.02 -0.04
C GLN A 180 -20.62 -2.96 -0.92
N GLN A 181 -21.29 -2.45 -1.96
CA GLN A 181 -22.03 -3.27 -2.92
C GLN A 181 -21.12 -4.31 -3.60
N LEU A 182 -19.89 -3.92 -3.97
CA LEU A 182 -18.91 -4.85 -4.57
C LEU A 182 -18.53 -5.98 -3.60
N LEU A 183 -18.28 -5.63 -2.34
CA LEU A 183 -17.96 -6.59 -1.28
C LEU A 183 -19.14 -7.53 -1.00
N GLN A 184 -20.36 -6.99 -0.87
CA GLN A 184 -21.59 -7.75 -0.61
C GLN A 184 -21.89 -8.77 -1.72
N ARG A 185 -21.78 -8.36 -3.00
CA ARG A 185 -21.99 -9.26 -4.15
C ARG A 185 -21.03 -10.45 -4.15
N SER A 186 -19.88 -10.32 -3.49
CA SER A 186 -18.83 -11.31 -3.41
C SER A 186 -18.81 -12.05 -2.06
N GLY A 187 -19.78 -11.81 -1.18
CA GLY A 187 -19.87 -12.44 0.14
C GLY A 187 -18.78 -12.00 1.12
N VAL A 188 -18.12 -10.86 0.88
CA VAL A 188 -17.05 -10.34 1.74
C VAL A 188 -17.65 -9.43 2.82
N GLY A 189 -17.45 -9.78 4.08
CA GLY A 189 -17.86 -8.97 5.23
C GLY A 189 -16.99 -7.72 5.40
N PHE A 190 -17.59 -6.65 5.94
CA PHE A 190 -16.90 -5.40 6.29
C PHE A 190 -17.56 -4.78 7.53
N ASN A 191 -16.79 -3.96 8.24
CA ASN A 191 -17.25 -3.32 9.47
C ASN A 191 -17.96 -2.00 9.15
N THR A 192 -19.14 -1.78 9.73
CA THR A 192 -19.85 -0.48 9.74
C THR A 192 -19.81 0.20 11.10
N ASP A 193 -19.64 -0.59 12.16
CA ASP A 193 -19.61 -0.14 13.54
C ASP A 193 -18.18 -0.20 14.10
N PRO A 194 -17.81 0.67 15.05
CA PRO A 194 -16.50 0.63 15.70
C PRO A 194 -16.28 -0.71 16.44
N SER A 195 -15.07 -1.26 16.35
CA SER A 195 -14.74 -2.59 16.92
C SER A 195 -14.93 -2.69 18.45
N ASN A 196 -14.88 -1.56 19.13
CA ASN A 196 -15.00 -1.40 20.59
C ASN A 196 -16.35 -0.77 21.00
N GLY A 197 -17.32 -0.70 20.08
CA GLY A 197 -18.68 -0.19 20.35
C GLY A 197 -18.78 1.30 20.69
N THR A 198 -17.66 2.02 20.72
CA THR A 198 -17.60 3.45 21.04
C THR A 198 -17.34 4.22 19.76
N GLN A 199 -18.33 4.98 19.29
CA GLN A 199 -18.14 5.92 18.19
C GLN A 199 -17.23 7.05 18.68
N THR A 200 -16.10 7.25 18.01
CA THR A 200 -15.21 8.39 18.26
C THR A 200 -15.59 9.52 17.32
N ASP A 201 -15.75 10.75 17.82
CA ASP A 201 -16.14 11.90 16.98
C ASP A 201 -15.10 12.26 15.91
N ALA A 202 -13.85 11.83 16.09
CA ALA A 202 -12.74 12.10 15.19
C ALA A 202 -11.98 10.82 14.80
N CYS A 203 -11.46 10.80 13.58
CA CYS A 203 -10.72 9.68 13.01
C CYS A 203 -9.32 9.57 13.66
N GLY A 204 -9.04 8.42 14.28
CA GLY A 204 -7.78 8.11 14.97
C GLY A 204 -6.67 7.55 14.09
N VAL A 205 -6.83 7.53 12.77
CA VAL A 205 -5.79 7.05 11.84
C VAL A 205 -4.58 7.97 11.90
N MET A 206 -3.40 7.43 12.19
CA MET A 206 -2.16 8.21 12.23
C MET A 206 -1.71 8.56 10.81
N GLU A 207 -1.42 9.83 10.58
CA GLU A 207 -0.89 10.37 9.33
C GLU A 207 0.41 11.14 9.61
N GLN A 208 1.35 11.08 8.68
CA GLN A 208 2.56 11.89 8.74
C GLN A 208 2.24 13.27 8.14
N LYS A 209 2.17 14.29 9.00
CA LYS A 209 1.89 15.68 8.59
C LYS A 209 3.19 16.47 8.48
N ASP A 210 3.19 17.45 7.59
CA ASP A 210 4.27 18.44 7.50
C ASP A 210 3.92 19.62 8.40
N GLU A 211 4.61 19.72 9.53
CA GLU A 211 4.50 20.84 10.46
C GLU A 211 5.82 21.62 10.41
N ALA A 212 5.79 22.79 9.76
CA ALA A 212 6.95 23.67 9.61
C ALA A 212 8.20 22.98 8.99
N GLY A 213 8.00 22.08 8.03
CA GLY A 213 9.06 21.33 7.36
C GLY A 213 9.53 20.08 8.12
N GLN A 214 8.93 19.79 9.28
CA GLN A 214 9.16 18.55 10.03
C GLN A 214 8.02 17.57 9.79
N GLN A 215 8.38 16.31 9.57
CA GLN A 215 7.43 15.22 9.41
C GLN A 215 7.05 14.70 10.79
N VAL A 216 5.81 14.96 11.22
CA VAL A 216 5.28 14.59 12.54
C VAL A 216 4.08 13.66 12.37
N ASP A 217 4.10 12.52 13.05
CA ASP A 217 2.96 11.61 13.10
C ASP A 217 1.88 12.17 14.03
N SER A 218 0.71 12.44 13.48
CA SER A 218 -0.45 12.91 14.25
C SER A 218 -1.75 12.26 13.75
N PRO A 219 -2.78 12.13 14.60
CA PRO A 219 -4.05 11.57 14.16
C PRO A 219 -4.69 12.44 13.06
N CYS A 220 -5.41 11.78 12.17
CA CYS A 220 -6.16 12.41 11.07
C CYS A 220 -7.09 13.50 11.61
N GLY A 221 -7.88 13.19 12.63
CA GLY A 221 -8.72 14.15 13.35
C GLY A 221 -9.99 14.58 12.59
N VAL A 222 -10.19 14.13 11.35
CA VAL A 222 -11.40 14.40 10.57
C VAL A 222 -12.61 13.73 11.22
N ALA A 223 -13.76 14.40 11.20
CA ALA A 223 -15.00 13.89 11.76
C ALA A 223 -15.40 12.53 11.18
N THR A 224 -15.90 11.65 12.03
CA THR A 224 -16.44 10.34 11.64
C THR A 224 -17.96 10.43 11.49
N GLN A 225 -18.54 9.52 10.70
CA GLN A 225 -19.99 9.38 10.59
C GLN A 225 -20.45 7.97 10.99
N PRO A 226 -21.71 7.79 11.40
CA PRO A 226 -22.28 6.46 11.59
C PRO A 226 -22.14 5.61 10.33
N GLY A 227 -21.88 4.30 10.49
CA GLY A 227 -21.70 3.37 9.37
C GLY A 227 -20.30 3.37 8.74
N GLN A 228 -19.36 4.17 9.27
CA GLN A 228 -17.95 4.25 8.82
C GLN A 228 -16.95 3.63 9.80
N ALA A 229 -17.42 2.80 10.73
CA ALA A 229 -16.61 2.03 11.69
C ALA A 229 -15.58 2.87 12.48
N GLY A 230 -15.95 4.10 12.86
CA GLY A 230 -15.08 5.03 13.59
C GLY A 230 -13.97 5.66 12.75
N LEU A 231 -14.02 5.55 11.42
CA LEU A 231 -13.11 6.21 10.48
C LEU A 231 -13.77 7.42 9.82
N CYS A 232 -12.97 8.36 9.31
CA CYS A 232 -13.48 9.36 8.37
C CYS A 232 -13.71 8.71 7.01
N ASP A 233 -14.55 9.33 6.18
CA ASP A 233 -14.93 8.83 4.85
C ASP A 233 -13.73 8.38 3.98
N LYS A 234 -12.66 9.19 3.94
CA LYS A 234 -11.43 8.87 3.20
C LYS A 234 -10.81 7.55 3.67
N HIS A 235 -10.58 7.41 4.97
CA HIS A 235 -9.94 6.22 5.53
C HIS A 235 -10.88 5.01 5.53
N TYR A 236 -12.19 5.24 5.63
CA TYR A 236 -13.17 4.17 5.48
C TYR A 236 -13.15 3.60 4.06
N ARG A 237 -13.07 4.44 3.03
CA ARG A 237 -12.90 3.98 1.65
C ARG A 237 -11.56 3.27 1.43
N GLU A 238 -10.47 3.76 2.02
CA GLU A 238 -9.18 3.05 2.00
C GLU A 238 -9.28 1.64 2.62
N TYR A 239 -10.03 1.50 3.72
CA TYR A 239 -10.32 0.21 4.34
C TYR A 239 -11.12 -0.71 3.41
N LEU A 240 -12.23 -0.24 2.85
CA LEU A 240 -13.06 -1.03 1.93
C LEU A 240 -12.28 -1.46 0.68
N VAL A 241 -11.46 -0.57 0.11
CA VAL A 241 -10.59 -0.89 -1.03
C VAL A 241 -9.51 -1.91 -0.65
N SER A 242 -9.01 -1.88 0.59
CA SER A 242 -8.08 -2.92 1.06
C SER A 242 -8.75 -4.29 1.06
N LEU A 243 -10.02 -4.39 1.52
CA LEU A 243 -10.77 -5.64 1.44
C LEU A 243 -11.05 -6.10 0.00
N VAL A 244 -11.43 -5.17 -0.89
CA VAL A 244 -11.61 -5.43 -2.33
C VAL A 244 -10.34 -6.04 -2.93
N ASN A 245 -9.18 -5.47 -2.59
CA ASN A 245 -7.89 -5.93 -3.11
C ASN A 245 -7.45 -7.27 -2.51
N ASP A 246 -7.61 -7.46 -1.20
CA ASP A 246 -7.29 -8.71 -0.51
C ASP A 246 -8.06 -9.90 -1.11
N HIS A 247 -9.32 -9.68 -1.50
CA HIS A 247 -10.16 -10.70 -2.12
C HIS A 247 -10.10 -10.71 -3.65
N THR A 248 -9.26 -9.87 -4.27
CA THR A 248 -9.08 -9.81 -5.73
C THR A 248 -10.41 -9.58 -6.49
N LEU A 249 -11.25 -8.69 -5.95
CA LEU A 249 -12.55 -8.38 -6.56
C LEU A 249 -12.39 -7.40 -7.72
N ASP A 250 -13.08 -7.65 -8.82
CA ASP A 250 -13.00 -6.81 -10.02
C ASP A 250 -14.09 -5.72 -10.01
N PRO A 251 -13.73 -4.42 -9.93
CA PRO A 251 -14.72 -3.35 -9.93
C PRO A 251 -15.48 -3.20 -11.25
N ALA A 252 -14.97 -3.74 -12.36
CA ALA A 252 -15.64 -3.63 -13.67
C ALA A 252 -17.04 -4.24 -13.68
N VAL A 253 -17.33 -5.20 -12.78
CA VAL A 253 -18.65 -5.85 -12.66
C VAL A 253 -19.77 -4.90 -12.20
N LEU A 254 -19.43 -3.69 -11.77
CA LEU A 254 -20.35 -2.61 -11.39
C LEU A 254 -20.21 -1.38 -12.30
N TYR A 255 -19.44 -1.43 -13.38
CA TYR A 255 -19.32 -0.31 -14.30
C TYR A 255 -20.59 -0.13 -15.11
N ASP A 256 -21.01 1.13 -15.28
CA ASP A 256 -21.97 1.49 -16.32
C ASP A 256 -21.31 1.48 -17.71
N THR A 257 -22.12 1.62 -18.77
CA THR A 257 -21.62 1.63 -20.15
C THR A 257 -20.57 2.72 -20.40
N GLY A 258 -20.71 3.90 -19.79
CA GLY A 258 -19.76 5.00 -19.93
C GLY A 258 -18.41 4.70 -19.26
N GLU A 259 -18.43 4.11 -18.08
CA GLU A 259 -17.23 3.65 -17.37
C GLU A 259 -16.54 2.51 -18.13
N LEU A 260 -17.30 1.57 -18.71
CA LEU A 260 -16.78 0.50 -19.56
C LEU A 260 -16.07 1.05 -20.81
N VAL A 261 -16.66 2.05 -21.46
CA VAL A 261 -16.03 2.75 -22.61
C VAL A 261 -14.69 3.35 -22.19
N ARG A 262 -14.67 4.13 -21.10
CA ARG A 262 -13.44 4.77 -20.61
C ARG A 262 -12.38 3.76 -20.20
N ALA A 263 -12.78 2.64 -19.60
CA ALA A 263 -11.86 1.57 -19.23
C ALA A 263 -11.28 0.90 -20.48
N CYS A 264 -12.10 0.54 -21.47
CA CYS A 264 -11.62 -0.09 -22.69
C CYS A 264 -10.71 0.86 -23.50
N GLU A 265 -11.02 2.15 -23.58
CA GLU A 265 -10.12 3.15 -24.19
C GLU A 265 -8.78 3.22 -23.46
N ARG A 266 -8.80 3.24 -22.13
CA ARG A 266 -7.59 3.36 -21.31
C ARG A 266 -6.68 2.14 -21.41
N TYR A 267 -7.24 0.94 -21.32
CA TYR A 267 -6.46 -0.30 -21.19
C TYR A 267 -6.30 -1.06 -22.51
N LEU A 268 -7.29 -0.99 -23.40
CA LEU A 268 -7.32 -1.71 -24.68
C LEU A 268 -7.15 -0.78 -25.89
N GLY A 269 -7.35 0.53 -25.73
CA GLY A 269 -7.28 1.53 -26.81
C GLY A 269 -8.39 1.39 -27.86
N GLU A 270 -9.44 0.64 -27.53
CA GLU A 270 -10.58 0.39 -28.42
C GLU A 270 -11.89 0.45 -27.64
N SER A 271 -12.85 1.18 -28.20
CA SER A 271 -14.22 1.31 -27.70
C SER A 271 -15.20 1.46 -28.87
N ALA A 272 -14.82 1.05 -30.08
CA ALA A 272 -15.71 1.21 -31.23
C ALA A 272 -16.99 0.39 -31.03
N ARG A 273 -18.12 1.04 -31.30
CA ARG A 273 -19.44 0.41 -31.35
C ARG A 273 -19.65 -0.21 -32.73
N GLY A 274 -20.23 -1.41 -32.78
CA GLY A 274 -20.57 -2.06 -34.04
C GLY A 274 -21.78 -1.42 -34.70
N ASP A 275 -21.90 -1.57 -36.02
CA ASP A 275 -23.06 -1.10 -36.78
C ASP A 275 -24.34 -1.75 -36.26
N GLY A 276 -25.30 -0.93 -35.84
CA GLY A 276 -26.59 -1.39 -35.31
C GLY A 276 -26.52 -2.12 -33.97
N GLU A 277 -25.40 -2.06 -33.25
CA GLU A 277 -25.24 -2.73 -31.95
C GLU A 277 -26.07 -2.04 -30.87
N ASP A 278 -26.96 -2.79 -30.20
CA ASP A 278 -27.78 -2.31 -29.08
C ASP A 278 -26.92 -1.93 -27.84
N ASP A 279 -27.42 -1.02 -26.99
CA ASP A 279 -26.70 -0.53 -25.81
C ASP A 279 -26.33 -1.65 -24.82
N ASN A 280 -27.22 -2.62 -24.61
CA ASN A 280 -26.97 -3.72 -23.68
C ASN A 280 -25.92 -4.69 -24.24
N VAL A 281 -26.00 -4.97 -25.54
CA VAL A 281 -25.04 -5.84 -26.24
C VAL A 281 -23.66 -5.19 -26.23
N TYR A 282 -23.61 -3.90 -26.51
CA TYR A 282 -22.40 -3.10 -26.48
C TYR A 282 -21.74 -3.11 -25.09
N GLY A 283 -22.52 -2.80 -24.03
CA GLY A 283 -22.05 -2.84 -22.65
C GLY A 283 -21.53 -4.23 -22.25
N ALA A 284 -22.29 -5.30 -22.52
CA ALA A 284 -21.88 -6.66 -22.20
C ALA A 284 -20.58 -7.07 -22.92
N ARG A 285 -20.41 -6.67 -24.17
CA ARG A 285 -19.17 -6.91 -24.94
C ARG A 285 -17.98 -6.17 -24.34
N LEU A 286 -18.13 -4.89 -24.00
CA LEU A 286 -17.07 -4.12 -23.35
C LEU A 286 -16.71 -4.71 -21.98
N LEU A 287 -17.69 -5.12 -21.18
CA LEU A 287 -17.46 -5.80 -19.91
C LEU A 287 -16.65 -7.07 -20.12
N LYS A 288 -17.03 -7.91 -21.09
CA LYS A 288 -16.27 -9.13 -21.39
C LYS A 288 -14.81 -8.80 -21.76
N LYS A 289 -14.59 -7.81 -22.63
CA LYS A 289 -13.24 -7.38 -23.03
C LYS A 289 -12.42 -6.85 -21.85
N ILE A 290 -13.00 -6.03 -20.97
CA ILE A 290 -12.23 -5.47 -19.85
C ILE A 290 -11.87 -6.53 -18.81
N LEU A 291 -12.71 -7.55 -18.62
CA LEU A 291 -12.41 -8.68 -17.72
C LEU A 291 -11.24 -9.54 -18.22
N GLU A 292 -10.90 -9.49 -19.52
CA GLU A 292 -9.71 -10.15 -20.08
C GLU A 292 -8.41 -9.39 -19.72
N VAL A 293 -8.49 -8.10 -19.37
CA VAL A 293 -7.36 -7.35 -18.84
C VAL A 293 -7.17 -7.71 -17.38
N PRO A 294 -6.00 -8.22 -16.93
CA PRO A 294 -5.82 -8.61 -15.54
C PRO A 294 -5.95 -7.42 -14.58
N LEU A 295 -6.35 -7.73 -13.34
CA LEU A 295 -6.25 -6.79 -12.22
C LEU A 295 -4.78 -6.49 -11.90
N GLY A 296 -4.54 -5.49 -11.06
CA GLY A 296 -3.19 -5.06 -10.72
C GLY A 296 -2.33 -6.15 -10.09
N GLU A 297 -1.30 -6.60 -10.82
CA GLU A 297 -0.35 -7.62 -10.33
C GLU A 297 0.47 -7.15 -9.12
N LYS A 298 0.75 -5.84 -9.05
CA LYS A 298 1.57 -5.22 -8.00
C LYS A 298 0.73 -4.59 -6.88
N VAL A 299 -0.59 -4.64 -6.98
CA VAL A 299 -1.49 -4.18 -5.91
C VAL A 299 -1.26 -5.08 -4.70
N PRO A 300 -0.96 -4.52 -3.50
CA PRO A 300 -0.83 -5.33 -2.28
C PRO A 300 -2.12 -6.08 -1.99
N ARG A 301 -2.00 -7.39 -1.73
CA ARG A 301 -3.09 -8.27 -1.30
C ARG A 301 -2.58 -9.06 -0.11
N ASN A 302 -3.30 -9.06 1.01
CA ASN A 302 -3.02 -9.93 2.14
C ASN A 302 -3.33 -11.37 1.73
N LYS A 303 -2.30 -12.09 1.30
CA LYS A 303 -2.32 -13.53 1.04
C LYS A 303 -1.37 -14.24 2.00
#